data_AF-A0A353M6X1-F1
#
_entry.id   AF-A0A353M6X1-F1
#
_cell.length_a   1.000
_cell.length_b   1.000
_cell.length_c   1.000
_cell.angle_alpha   90.00
_cell.angle_beta   90.00
_cell.angle_gamma   90.00
#
_symmetry.space_group_name_H-M   'P 1'
#
loop_
_entity.id
_entity.type
_entity.pdbx_description
1 polymer ?
#
loop_
_entity_poly.entity_id
_entity_poly.type
_entity_poly.pdbx_seq_one_letter_code
_entity_poly.pdbx_strand_id
1 'polypeptide(L)'
;MTSQLREERVQELCESAYGMLKESHGALHELKGLVDRLHTGYLQQQKTPDFDTISAIKLTTDRMYGELERYLRPECDPDSAYDAAMTEKP
;
A
#
# COMPACT_ATOMS: atom_id res chain seq x y z
N MET A 1 -17.76 5.72 -32.16
CA MET A 1 -16.59 6.54 -31.78
C MET A 1 -16.60 6.98 -30.31
N THR A 2 -17.74 7.05 -29.61
CA THR A 2 -17.79 7.55 -28.22
C THR A 2 -17.43 6.51 -27.15
N SER A 3 -17.59 5.21 -27.41
CA SER A 3 -17.25 4.13 -26.45
C SER A 3 -15.73 3.95 -26.30
N GLN A 4 -15.00 3.92 -27.41
CA GLN A 4 -13.54 3.73 -27.43
C GLN A 4 -12.80 4.85 -26.67
N LEU A 5 -13.17 6.12 -26.90
CA LEU A 5 -12.61 7.25 -26.16
C LEU A 5 -12.92 7.21 -24.66
N ARG A 6 -14.03 6.57 -24.27
CA ARG A 6 -14.40 6.38 -22.86
C ARG A 6 -13.60 5.26 -22.23
N GLU A 7 -13.38 4.16 -22.95
CA GLU A 7 -12.57 3.02 -22.52
C GLU A 7 -11.09 3.42 -22.35
N GLU A 8 -10.51 4.14 -23.33
CA GLU A 8 -9.14 4.67 -23.25
C GLU A 8 -8.95 5.57 -22.02
N ARG A 9 -9.91 6.46 -21.74
CA ARG A 9 -9.86 7.35 -20.58
C ARG A 9 -9.96 6.60 -19.25
N VAL A 10 -10.77 5.54 -19.19
CA VAL A 10 -10.85 4.69 -17.99
C VAL A 10 -9.52 3.97 -17.79
N GLN A 11 -8.90 3.46 -18.85
CA GLN A 11 -7.61 2.81 -18.77
C GLN A 11 -6.51 3.76 -18.27
N GLU A 12 -6.42 4.99 -18.82
CA GLU A 12 -5.47 6.01 -18.35
C GLU A 12 -5.64 6.33 -16.86
N LEU A 13 -6.89 6.41 -16.38
CA LEU A 13 -7.18 6.65 -14.97
C LEU A 13 -6.78 5.47 -14.09
N CYS A 14 -7.03 4.23 -14.53
CA CYS A 14 -6.61 3.02 -13.83
C CYS A 14 -5.08 2.92 -13.74
N GLU A 15 -4.36 3.15 -14.84
CA GLU A 15 -2.89 3.15 -14.87
C GLU A 15 -2.30 4.23 -13.96
N SER A 16 -2.88 5.43 -13.98
CA SER A 16 -2.48 6.53 -13.09
C SER A 16 -2.75 6.19 -11.61
N ALA A 17 -3.93 5.64 -11.30
CA ALA A 17 -4.28 5.23 -9.94
C ALA A 17 -3.37 4.12 -9.42
N TYR A 18 -3.06 3.13 -10.26
CA TYR A 18 -2.12 2.06 -9.93
C TYR A 18 -0.71 2.59 -9.68
N GLY A 19 -0.23 3.53 -10.50
CA GLY A 19 1.06 4.20 -10.29
C GLY A 19 1.15 4.88 -8.92
N MET A 20 0.13 5.67 -8.56
CA MET A 20 0.05 6.33 -7.25
C MET A 20 -0.01 5.32 -6.08
N LEU A 21 -0.73 4.21 -6.26
CA LEU A 21 -0.83 3.17 -5.25
C LEU A 21 0.53 2.49 -5.02
N LYS A 22 1.24 2.16 -6.09
CA LYS A 22 2.59 1.58 -6.05
C LYS A 22 3.59 2.51 -5.38
N GLU A 23 3.56 3.80 -5.69
CA GLU A 23 4.42 4.80 -5.03
C GLU A 23 4.11 4.92 -3.53
N SER A 24 2.82 4.97 -3.19
CA SER A 24 2.35 5.04 -1.79
C SER A 24 2.76 3.80 -0.99
N HIS A 25 2.72 2.63 -1.62
CA HIS A 25 3.19 1.37 -1.04
C HIS A 25 4.68 1.39 -0.75
N GLY A 26 5.50 1.81 -1.72
CA GLY A 26 6.94 1.95 -1.53
C GLY A 26 7.27 2.89 -0.38
N ALA A 27 6.65 4.08 -0.35
CA ALA A 27 6.85 5.06 0.71
C ALA A 27 6.45 4.53 2.10
N LEU A 28 5.32 3.81 2.19
CA LEU A 28 4.85 3.26 3.45
C LEU A 28 5.72 2.10 3.95
N HIS A 29 6.24 1.27 3.04
CA HIS A 29 7.21 0.23 3.35
C HIS A 29 8.51 0.82 3.92
N GLU A 30 9.03 1.89 3.32
CA GLU A 30 10.21 2.60 3.82
C GLU A 30 9.97 3.23 5.19
N LEU A 31 8.82 3.91 5.36
CA LEU A 31 8.41 4.50 6.63
C LEU A 31 8.33 3.44 7.73
N LYS A 32 7.70 2.29 7.44
CA LYS A 32 7.63 1.17 8.37
C LYS A 32 9.02 0.70 8.80
N GLY A 33 9.94 0.52 7.85
CA GLY A 33 11.31 0.13 8.16
C GLY A 33 12.05 1.14 9.05
N LEU A 34 11.83 2.44 8.84
CA LEU A 34 12.39 3.49 9.70
C LEU A 34 11.83 3.44 11.12
N VAL A 35 10.50 3.32 11.24
CA VAL A 35 9.81 3.23 12.54
C VAL A 35 10.21 1.97 13.30
N ASP A 36 10.37 0.84 12.61
CA ASP A 36 10.84 -0.41 13.20
C ASP A 36 12.25 -0.29 13.80
N ARG A 37 13.17 0.35 13.06
CA ARG A 37 14.53 0.64 13.56
C ARG A 37 14.52 1.58 14.75
N LEU A 38 13.70 2.64 14.68
CA LEU A 38 13.58 3.63 15.75
C LEU A 38 13.03 2.97 17.04
N HIS A 39 11.93 2.24 16.93
CA HIS A 39 11.34 1.51 18.05
C HIS A 39 12.32 0.50 18.68
N THR A 40 13.07 -0.24 17.85
CA THR A 40 14.09 -1.18 18.33
C THR A 40 15.22 -0.45 19.08
N GLY A 41 15.66 0.71 18.58
CA GLY A 41 16.65 1.54 19.25
C GLY A 41 16.18 2.04 20.62
N TYR A 42 14.91 2.43 20.73
CA TYR A 42 14.30 2.84 22.00
C TYR A 42 14.17 1.69 23.00
N LEU A 43 13.78 0.49 22.55
CA LEU A 43 13.74 -0.72 23.37
C LEU A 43 15.11 -1.05 23.97
N GLN A 44 16.17 -0.96 23.16
CA GLN A 44 17.53 -1.29 23.59
C GLN A 44 18.12 -0.27 24.57
N GLN A 45 17.75 1.00 24.44
CA GLN A 45 18.29 2.09 25.26
C GLN A 45 17.54 2.31 26.58
N GLN A 46 16.46 1.56 26.85
CA GLN A 46 15.55 1.75 28.01
C GLN A 46 15.11 3.21 28.19
N LYS A 47 15.02 3.97 27.09
CA LYS A 47 14.63 5.39 27.12
C LYS A 47 13.13 5.50 27.28
N THR A 48 12.71 5.86 28.48
CA THR A 48 11.31 5.88 28.94
C THR A 48 10.46 7.09 28.51
N PRO A 49 10.95 8.34 28.37
CA PRO A 49 10.02 9.48 28.24
C PRO A 49 9.27 9.54 26.90
N ASP A 50 9.78 8.93 25.82
CA ASP A 50 9.14 8.96 24.50
C ASP A 50 8.69 7.57 24.00
N PHE A 51 8.83 6.54 24.84
CA PHE A 51 8.58 5.17 24.40
C PHE A 51 7.12 4.94 23.96
N ASP A 52 6.17 5.54 24.69
CA ASP A 52 4.74 5.46 24.38
C ASP A 52 4.43 6.11 23.03
N THR A 53 5.04 7.27 22.74
CA THR A 53 4.88 7.97 21.46
C THR A 53 5.42 7.13 20.31
N ILE A 54 6.63 6.58 20.45
CA ILE A 54 7.23 5.73 19.41
C ILE A 54 6.43 4.43 19.22
N SER A 55 5.88 3.87 20.30
CA SER A 55 5.00 2.69 20.24
C SER A 55 3.69 2.99 19.51
N ALA A 56 3.07 4.16 19.76
CA ALA A 56 1.87 4.60 19.07
C ALA A 56 2.12 4.83 17.57
N ILE A 57 3.27 5.43 17.22
CA ILE A 57 3.70 5.61 15.83
C ILE A 57 3.88 4.25 15.17
N LYS A 58 4.58 3.31 15.82
CA LYS A 58 4.75 1.94 15.32
C LYS A 58 3.43 1.24 15.04
N LEU A 59 2.51 1.24 16.01
CA LEU A 59 1.20 0.62 15.85
C LEU A 59 0.41 1.22 14.68
N THR A 60 0.49 2.54 14.52
CA THR A 60 -0.20 3.25 13.43
C THR A 60 0.40 2.87 12.08
N THR A 61 1.73 2.91 11.95
CA THR A 61 2.42 2.56 10.71
C THR A 61 2.23 1.09 10.34
N ASP A 62 2.30 0.16 11.32
CA ASP A 62 2.05 -1.26 11.11
C ASP A 62 0.61 -1.51 10.64
N ARG A 63 -0.37 -0.82 11.22
CA ARG A 63 -1.77 -0.90 10.79
C ARG A 63 -1.95 -0.39 9.36
N MET A 64 -1.44 0.79 9.04
CA MET A 64 -1.56 1.38 7.70
C MET A 64 -0.92 0.46 6.66
N TYR A 65 0.28 -0.07 6.95
CA TYR A 65 0.98 -0.97 6.05
C TYR A 65 0.20 -2.29 5.87
N GLY A 66 -0.31 -2.87 6.95
CA GLY A 66 -1.11 -4.08 6.89
C GLY A 66 -2.44 -3.92 6.15
N GLU A 67 -3.10 -2.76 6.28
CA GLU A 67 -4.29 -2.43 5.50
C GLU A 67 -3.96 -2.29 4.01
N LEU A 68 -2.88 -1.58 3.67
CA LEU A 68 -2.44 -1.42 2.28
C LEU A 68 -2.04 -2.76 1.63
N GLU A 69 -1.27 -3.59 2.33
CA GLU A 69 -0.90 -4.94 1.88
C GLU A 69 -2.13 -5.82 1.61
N ARG A 70 -3.20 -5.69 2.41
CA ARG A 70 -4.44 -6.42 2.15
C ARG A 70 -5.09 -5.97 0.85
N TYR A 71 -5.15 -4.67 0.57
CA TYR A 71 -5.70 -4.15 -0.68
C TYR A 71 -4.87 -4.51 -1.91
N LEU A 72 -3.56 -4.75 -1.73
CA LEU A 72 -2.66 -5.18 -2.80
C LEU A 72 -2.66 -6.70 -3.04
N ARG A 73 -3.33 -7.50 -2.20
CA ARG A 73 -3.46 -8.93 -2.46
C ARG A 73 -4.36 -9.15 -3.69
N PRO A 74 -3.98 -10.03 -4.62
CA PRO A 74 -4.80 -10.37 -5.78
C PRO A 74 -6.25 -10.76 -5.43
N GLU A 75 -6.45 -11.38 -4.28
CA GLU A 75 -7.76 -11.83 -3.78
C GLU A 75 -8.67 -10.69 -3.29
N CYS A 76 -8.08 -9.52 -3.05
CA CYS A 76 -8.72 -8.32 -2.50
C CYS A 76 -8.61 -7.11 -3.44
N ASP A 77 -7.87 -7.25 -4.53
CA ASP A 77 -7.74 -6.27 -5.60
C ASP A 77 -8.93 -6.43 -6.58
N PRO A 78 -9.87 -5.48 -6.61
CA PRO A 78 -11.00 -5.53 -7.55
C PRO A 78 -10.56 -5.45 -9.02
N ASP A 79 -9.33 -5.00 -9.30
CA ASP A 79 -8.74 -4.87 -10.64
C ASP A 79 -7.67 -5.95 -10.94
N SER A 80 -7.18 -6.74 -9.97
CA SER A 80 -6.36 -7.95 -10.22
C SER A 80 -7.17 -9.04 -10.94
N ALA A 81 -8.50 -8.91 -10.98
CA ALA A 81 -9.35 -9.70 -11.84
C ALA A 81 -9.10 -9.44 -13.33
N TYR A 82 -8.42 -8.36 -13.73
CA TYR A 82 -8.42 -7.93 -15.14
C TYR A 82 -7.52 -8.77 -16.07
N ASP A 83 -6.40 -9.31 -15.59
CA ASP A 83 -5.57 -10.21 -16.42
C ASP A 83 -6.04 -11.66 -16.39
N ALA A 84 -6.60 -12.12 -15.27
CA ALA A 84 -7.13 -13.49 -15.16
C ALA A 84 -8.54 -13.63 -15.77
N ALA A 85 -9.40 -12.60 -15.73
CA ALA A 85 -10.75 -12.65 -16.31
C ALA A 85 -10.78 -12.48 -17.84
N MET A 86 -9.68 -12.02 -18.46
CA MET A 86 -9.55 -11.90 -19.93
C MET A 86 -8.95 -13.16 -20.60
N THR A 87 -8.66 -14.23 -19.84
CA THR A 87 -8.08 -15.49 -20.39
C THR A 87 -9.10 -16.58 -20.73
N GLU A 88 -10.41 -16.27 -20.75
CA GLU A 88 -11.36 -17.11 -21.48
C GLU A 88 -11.26 -16.79 -22.98
N LYS A 89 -10.46 -17.59 -23.70
CA LYS A 89 -10.53 -17.67 -25.16
C LYS A 89 -11.96 -18.09 -25.58
N PRO A 90 -12.47 -17.59 -26.73
CA PRO A 90 -13.78 -17.96 -27.25
C PRO A 90 -13.93 -19.47 -27.51
#